data_AF-A0A937XW04-F1
#
_entry.id   AF-A0A937XW04-F1
#
_cell.length_a   1.000
_cell.length_b   1.000
_cell.length_c   1.000
_cell.angle_alpha   90.00
_cell.angle_beta   90.00
_cell.angle_gamma   90.00
#
_symmetry.space_group_name_H-M   'P 1'
#
loop_
_entity.id
_entity.type
_entity.pdbx_description
1 polymer ?
#
loop_
_entity_poly.entity_id
_entity_poly.type
_entity_poly.pdbx_seq_one_letter_code
_entity_poly.pdbx_strand_id
1 'polypeptide(L)' 'MGRKLTFGMQFDFRNPTQWQRPWQDLYAETLEFIQWVEKLGYDTVAMSEHHFAV' A
#
# COMPACT_ATOMS: atom_id res chain seq x y z
N MET A 1 -15.25 6.88 27.52
CA MET A 1 -15.22 7.00 26.04
C MET A 1 -14.62 5.73 25.47
N GLY A 2 -15.27 5.11 24.48
CA GLY A 2 -14.76 3.90 23.82
C GLY A 2 -13.62 4.24 22.85
N ARG A 3 -12.72 3.28 22.61
CA ARG A 3 -11.60 3.44 21.66
C ARG A 3 -12.13 3.34 20.22
N LYS A 4 -11.75 4.30 19.36
CA LYS A 4 -12.06 4.27 17.91
C LYS A 4 -11.40 3.04 17.27
N LEU A 5 -12.17 2.26 16.51
CA LEU A 5 -11.62 1.22 15.63
C LEU A 5 -11.00 1.89 14.40
N THR A 6 -9.79 1.49 14.05
CA THR A 6 -9.03 2.04 12.91
C THR A 6 -8.74 0.95 11.90
N PHE A 7 -8.71 1.32 10.62
CA PHE A 7 -8.38 0.40 9.52
C PHE A 7 -7.12 0.88 8.81
N GLY A 8 -6.34 -0.06 8.30
CA GLY A 8 -5.11 0.21 7.56
C GLY A 8 -4.89 -0.74 6.41
N MET A 9 -4.11 -0.31 5.43
CA MET A 9 -3.76 -1.10 4.24
C MET A 9 -2.25 -1.37 4.17
N GLN A 10 -1.88 -2.62 3.88
CA GLN A 10 -0.51 -3.03 3.64
C GLN A 10 -0.29 -3.21 2.13
N PHE A 11 0.76 -2.60 1.60
CA PHE A 11 1.17 -2.72 0.20
C PHE A 11 2.53 -3.41 0.11
N ASP A 12 2.72 -4.21 -0.94
CA ASP A 12 4.00 -4.89 -1.19
C ASP A 12 4.89 -4.15 -2.21
N PHE A 13 4.30 -3.30 -3.07
CA PHE A 13 4.98 -2.60 -4.17
C PHE A 13 5.88 -3.51 -5.03
N ARG A 14 5.52 -4.79 -5.16
CA ARG A 14 6.30 -5.77 -5.92
C ARG A 14 5.86 -5.84 -7.37
N ASN A 15 6.80 -6.21 -8.24
CA ASN A 15 6.56 -6.37 -9.67
C ASN A 15 7.22 -7.67 -10.18
N PRO A 16 6.71 -8.86 -9.76
CA PRO A 16 7.32 -10.13 -10.12
C PRO A 16 7.14 -10.44 -11.60
N THR A 17 8.09 -11.17 -12.19
CA THR A 17 8.15 -11.44 -13.64
C THR A 17 6.86 -12.01 -14.23
N GLN A 18 6.16 -12.89 -13.50
CA GLN A 18 4.92 -13.51 -13.98
C GLN A 18 3.72 -12.55 -14.07
N TRP A 19 3.76 -11.40 -13.40
CA TRP A 19 2.73 -10.35 -13.43
C TRP A 19 3.34 -8.98 -13.71
N GLN A 20 4.44 -8.94 -14.46
CA GLN A 20 5.21 -7.72 -14.61
C GLN A 20 4.41 -6.65 -15.35
N ARG A 21 4.43 -5.43 -14.82
CA ARG A 21 3.83 -4.24 -15.41
C ARG A 21 4.86 -3.13 -15.55
N PRO A 22 4.64 -2.12 -16.42
CA PRO A 22 5.43 -0.89 -16.39
C PRO A 22 5.40 -0.30 -14.98
N TRP A 23 6.57 0.08 -14.47
CA TRP A 23 6.69 0.58 -13.09
C TRP A 23 5.85 1.83 -12.85
N GLN A 24 5.79 2.74 -13.84
CA GLN A 24 5.02 3.97 -13.76
C GLN A 24 3.54 3.67 -13.51
N ASP A 25 2.98 2.72 -14.25
CA ASP A 25 1.56 2.34 -14.11
C ASP A 25 1.30 1.68 -12.76
N LEU A 26 2.17 0.75 -12.34
CA LEU A 26 2.04 0.08 -11.04
C LEU A 26 2.03 1.08 -9.89
N TYR A 27 2.99 2.01 -9.86
CA TYR A 27 3.05 3.03 -8.81
C TYR A 27 1.89 4.02 -8.90
N ALA A 28 1.54 4.51 -10.09
CA ALA A 28 0.45 5.46 -10.26
C ALA A 28 -0.89 4.88 -9.77
N GLU A 29 -1.25 3.69 -10.23
CA GLU A 29 -2.51 3.04 -9.81
C GLU A 29 -2.51 2.69 -8.32
N THR A 30 -1.37 2.27 -7.76
CA THR A 30 -1.27 2.02 -6.31
C THR A 30 -1.51 3.30 -5.51
N LEU A 31 -0.95 4.42 -5.94
CA LEU A 31 -1.14 5.72 -5.28
C LEU A 31 -2.56 6.27 -5.45
N GLU A 32 -3.19 6.06 -6.61
CA GLU A 32 -4.61 6.39 -6.82
C GLU A 32 -5.51 5.58 -5.88
N PHE A 33 -5.22 4.29 -5.71
CA PHE A 33 -5.96 3.43 -4.78
C PHE A 33 -5.76 3.87 -3.32
N ILE A 34 -4.53 4.26 -2.93
CA ILE A 34 -4.25 4.83 -1.60
C ILE A 34 -5.09 6.08 -1.34
N GLN A 35 -5.16 7.01 -2.29
CA GLN A 35 -6.00 8.20 -2.17
C GLN A 35 -7.49 7.85 -2.07
N TRP A 36 -7.93 6.79 -2.74
CA TRP A 36 -9.32 6.33 -2.66
C TRP A 36 -9.65 5.76 -1.28
N VAL A 37 -8.80 4.90 -0.71
CA VAL A 37 -9.05 4.33 0.64
C VAL A 37 -8.93 5.38 1.75
N GLU A 38 -8.08 6.40 1.60
CA GLU A 38 -8.03 7.55 2.50
C GLU A 38 -9.40 8.25 2.57
N LYS A 39 -10.05 8.48 1.42
CA LYS A 39 -11.41 9.06 1.36
C LYS A 39 -12.48 8.17 2.01
N LEU A 40 -12.24 6.87 2.12
CA LEU A 40 -13.12 5.92 2.81
C LEU A 40 -12.90 5.87 4.33
N GLY A 41 -11.90 6.58 4.85
CA GLY A 41 -11.63 6.69 6.29
C GLY A 41 -10.62 5.67 6.83
N TYR A 42 -9.80 5.06 5.97
CA TYR A 42 -8.64 4.30 6.42
C TYR A 42 -7.60 5.25 7.02
N ASP A 43 -7.08 4.90 8.20
CA ASP A 43 -6.22 5.79 8.98
C ASP A 43 -4.72 5.61 8.65
N THR A 44 -4.33 4.47 8.04
CA THR A 44 -2.92 4.13 7.80
C THR A 44 -2.68 3.37 6.50
N VAL A 45 -1.54 3.62 5.88
CA VAL A 45 -0.94 2.76 4.85
C VAL A 45 0.46 2.35 5.30
N ALA A 46 0.84 1.11 5.01
CA ALA A 46 2.13 0.56 5.39
C ALA A 46 2.77 -0.19 4.22
N MET A 47 4.11 -0.23 4.22
CA MET A 47 4.93 -0.99 3.29
C MET A 47 5.95 -1.79 4.11
N SER A 48 6.21 -3.03 3.72
CA SER A 48 7.26 -3.84 4.33
C SER A 48 8.61 -3.43 3.75
N GLU A 49 9.55 -3.04 4.61
CA GLU A 49 10.95 -2.86 4.24
C GLU A 49 11.74 -4.10 4.63
N HIS A 50 12.48 -4.66 3.67
CA HIS A 50 13.42 -5.75 3.93
C HIS A 50 14.83 -5.18 4.04
N HIS A 51 15.33 -4.97 5.26
CA HIS A 51 16.76 -4.80 5.48
C HIS A 51 17.40 -6.18 5.41
N PHE A 52 18.05 -6.48 4.28
CA PHE A 52 18.88 -7.67 4.18
C PHE A 52 20.09 -7.50 5.11
N ALA A 53 19.98 -7.97 6.35
CA ALA A 53 21.12 -8.13 7.23
C ALA A 53 21.90 -9.36 6.76
N VAL A 54 23.17 -9.14 6.40
CA VAL A 54 24.16 -10.20 6.19
C VAL A 54 24.65 -10.76 7.51
#